data_AF-A0A5E7AJ81-F1
#
_entry.id   AF-A0A5E7AJ81-F1
#
_cell.length_a   1.000
_cell.length_b   1.000
_cell.length_c   1.000
_cell.angle_alpha   90.00
_cell.angle_beta   90.00
_cell.angle_gamma   90.00
#
_symmetry.space_group_name_H-M   'P 1'
#
loop_
_entity.id
_entity.type
_entity.pdbx_description
1 polymer ?
#
loop_
_entity_poly.entity_id
_entity_poly.type
_entity_poly.pdbx_seq_one_letter_code
_entity_poly.pdbx_strand_id
1 'polypeptide(L)' 'MSTANLIKMANQIAQYFASEPDQQQAVLGVRNHLQMYWTPGMRKELLAWQTAHQGADLHPLAQAAVSGAGWEA' A
#
# COMPACT_ATOMS: atom_id res chain seq x y z
N MET A 1 12.48 -5.46 10.04
CA MET A 1 11.45 -6.27 9.35
C MET A 1 11.94 -6.52 7.93
N SER A 2 11.60 -7.63 7.27
CA SER A 2 11.97 -7.84 5.88
C SER A 2 10.95 -7.22 4.94
N THR A 3 11.39 -6.76 3.76
CA THR A 3 10.53 -6.16 2.73
C THR A 3 9.46 -7.13 2.25
N ALA A 4 9.76 -8.43 2.18
CA ALA A 4 8.76 -9.47 1.86
C ALA A 4 7.59 -9.50 2.85
N ASN A 5 7.86 -9.35 4.15
CA ASN A 5 6.80 -9.29 5.16
C ASN A 5 5.99 -7.98 5.06
N LEU A 6 6.66 -6.87 4.75
CA LEU A 6 6.01 -5.58 4.50
C LEU A 6 5.01 -5.68 3.33
N ILE A 7 5.43 -6.25 2.20
CA ILE A 7 4.59 -6.46 1.02
C ILE A 7 3.40 -7.36 1.36
N LYS A 8 3.64 -8.48 2.07
CA LYS A 8 2.57 -9.38 2.50
C LYS A 8 1.51 -8.66 3.33
N MET A 9 1.92 -7.82 4.29
CA MET A 9 0.97 -7.05 5.09
C MET A 9 0.20 -6.01 4.25
N ALA A 10 0.89 -5.28 3.36
CA ALA A 10 0.22 -4.34 2.45
C ALA A 10 -0.86 -5.04 1.59
N ASN A 11 -0.56 -6.24 1.10
CA ASN A 11 -1.50 -7.03 0.32
C ASN A 11 -2.69 -7.53 1.15
N GLN A 12 -2.47 -7.93 2.40
CA GLN A 12 -3.56 -8.34 3.29
C GLN A 12 -4.51 -7.17 3.59
N ILE A 13 -3.97 -5.97 3.81
CA ILE A 13 -4.76 -4.75 3.98
C ILE A 13 -5.55 -4.46 2.68
N ALA A 14 -4.88 -4.50 1.54
CA ALA A 14 -5.53 -4.30 0.25
C ALA A 14 -6.63 -5.32 -0.04
N GLN A 15 -6.43 -6.59 0.32
CA GLN A 15 -7.42 -7.64 0.17
C GLN A 15 -8.67 -7.39 1.03
N TYR A 16 -8.50 -6.82 2.23
CA TYR A 16 -9.61 -6.43 3.08
C TYR A 16 -10.46 -5.33 2.43
N PHE A 17 -9.84 -4.30 1.87
CA PHE A 17 -10.55 -3.22 1.17
C PHE A 17 -11.06 -3.62 -0.22
N ALA A 18 -10.66 -4.77 -0.76
CA ALA A 18 -11.12 -5.25 -2.06
C ALA A 18 -12.63 -5.61 -2.09
N SER A 19 -13.29 -5.73 -0.93
CA SER A 19 -14.75 -5.90 -0.87
C SER A 19 -15.51 -4.59 -1.06
N GLU A 20 -14.83 -3.44 -1.03
CA GLU A 20 -15.45 -2.13 -1.27
C GLU A 20 -15.84 -2.00 -2.76
N PRO A 21 -17.13 -1.78 -3.09
CA PRO A 21 -17.57 -1.67 -4.49
C PRO A 21 -16.97 -0.48 -5.23
N ASP A 22 -16.71 0.63 -4.52
CA ASP A 22 -16.05 1.80 -5.09
C ASP A 22 -14.53 1.63 -5.01
N GLN A 23 -13.92 1.41 -6.18
CA GLN A 23 -12.48 1.23 -6.30
C GLN A 23 -11.68 2.45 -5.79
N GLN A 24 -12.20 3.68 -5.93
CA GLN A 24 -11.53 4.88 -5.42
C GLN A 24 -11.56 4.90 -3.89
N GLN A 25 -12.69 4.56 -3.28
CA GLN A 25 -12.80 4.41 -1.83
C GLN A 25 -11.90 3.30 -1.31
N ALA A 26 -11.81 2.17 -2.01
CA ALA A 26 -10.92 1.07 -1.66
C ALA A 26 -9.45 1.52 -1.60
N VAL A 27 -8.98 2.25 -2.63
CA VAL A 27 -7.61 2.79 -2.68
C VAL A 27 -7.34 3.78 -1.56
N LEU A 28 -8.29 4.69 -1.29
CA LEU A 28 -8.18 5.66 -0.19
C LEU A 28 -8.16 4.98 1.18
N GLY A 29 -9.00 3.94 1.37
CA GLY A 29 -9.03 3.13 2.59
C GLY A 29 -7.70 2.45 2.87
N VAL A 30 -7.10 1.82 1.86
CA VAL A 30 -5.75 1.23 1.96
C VAL A 30 -4.72 2.30 2.34
N ARG A 31 -4.69 3.43 1.63
CA ARG A 31 -3.75 4.52 1.92
C ARG A 31 -3.87 5.01 3.36
N ASN A 32 -5.08 5.34 3.79
CA ASN A 32 -5.35 5.88 5.12
C ASN A 32 -4.92 4.88 6.20
N HIS A 33 -5.21 3.59 6.00
CA HIS A 33 -4.79 2.54 6.92
C HIS A 33 -3.25 2.47 7.02
N LEU A 34 -2.55 2.49 5.89
CA LEU A 34 -1.08 2.51 5.90
C LEU A 34 -0.54 3.77 6.60
N GLN A 35 -1.10 4.94 6.36
CA GLN A 35 -0.64 6.20 6.98
C GLN A 35 -0.91 6.27 8.49
N MET A 36 -2.04 5.73 8.95
CA MET A 36 -2.41 5.75 10.38
C MET A 36 -1.64 4.73 11.21
N TYR A 37 -1.38 3.54 10.65
CA TYR A 37 -0.83 2.43 11.43
C TYR A 37 0.63 2.13 11.13
N TRP A 38 1.18 2.56 9.99
CA TRP A 38 2.57 2.29 9.66
C TRP A 38 3.48 3.46 10.02
N THR A 39 4.66 3.12 10.49
CA THR A 39 5.72 4.11 10.73
C THR A 39 6.17 4.76 9.42
N PRO A 40 6.73 5.98 9.44
CA PRO A 40 7.31 6.61 8.24
C PRO A 40 8.37 5.74 7.56
N GLY A 41 9.18 5.01 8.34
CA GLY A 41 10.18 4.09 7.79
C GLY A 41 9.59 2.97 6.94
N MET A 42 8.49 2.35 7.42
CA MET A 42 7.77 1.32 6.67
C MET A 42 7.15 1.86 5.38
N ARG A 43 6.61 3.08 5.41
CA ARG A 43 6.04 3.74 4.21
C ARG A 43 7.10 4.03 3.16
N LYS A 44 8.25 4.54 3.59
CA LYS A 44 9.42 4.76 2.72
C LYS A 44 9.95 3.48 2.11
N GLU A 45 10.04 2.41 2.90
CA GLU A 45 10.47 1.10 2.41
C GLU A 45 9.51 0.54 1.36
N LEU A 46 8.20 0.66 1.59
CA LEU A 46 7.17 0.22 0.63
C LEU A 46 7.25 1.01 -0.69
N LEU A 47 7.38 2.34 -0.60
CA LEU A 47 7.51 3.21 -1.76
C LEU A 47 8.79 2.91 -2.54
N ALA A 48 9.91 2.72 -1.85
CA ALA A 48 11.18 2.37 -2.48
C ALA A 48 11.08 1.02 -3.21
N TRP A 49 10.45 0.02 -2.58
CA TRP A 49 10.22 -1.28 -3.20
C TRP A 49 9.35 -1.16 -4.46
N GLN A 50 8.21 -0.46 -4.36
CA GLN A 50 7.31 -0.26 -5.49
C GLN A 50 8.00 0.45 -6.65
N THR A 51 8.81 1.47 -6.36
CA THR A 51 9.55 2.22 -7.40
C THR A 51 10.59 1.34 -8.08
N ALA A 52 11.32 0.52 -7.32
CA ALA A 52 12.36 -0.35 -7.85
C ALA A 52 11.81 -1.55 -8.65
N HIS A 53 10.67 -2.11 -8.24
CA HIS A 53 10.11 -3.34 -8.80
C HIS A 53 8.83 -3.10 -9.61
N GLN A 54 8.48 -1.83 -9.86
CA GLN A 54 7.25 -1.41 -10.55
C GLN A 54 5.98 -2.05 -9.96
N GLY A 55 5.94 -2.22 -8.63
CA GLY A 55 4.81 -2.83 -7.94
C GLY A 55 4.71 -4.35 -8.05
N ALA A 56 5.75 -5.05 -8.51
CA ALA A 56 5.78 -6.51 -8.46
C ALA A 56 5.46 -7.01 -7.04
N ASP A 57 4.63 -8.05 -6.99
CA ASP A 57 4.10 -8.68 -5.77
C ASP A 57 3.18 -7.82 -4.91
N LEU A 58 2.86 -6.57 -5.29
CA LEU A 58 1.85 -5.76 -4.59
C LEU A 58 0.45 -5.96 -5.20
N HIS A 59 -0.56 -5.95 -4.35
CA HIS A 59 -1.95 -5.94 -4.78
C HIS A 59 -2.27 -4.63 -5.54
N PRO A 60 -3.10 -4.65 -6.61
CA PRO A 60 -3.40 -3.45 -7.40
C PRO A 60 -3.88 -2.24 -6.57
N LEU A 61 -4.71 -2.48 -5.55
CA LEU A 61 -5.15 -1.43 -4.63
C LEU A 61 -4.00 -0.85 -3.79
N ALA A 62 -3.06 -1.68 -3.33
CA ALA A 62 -1.88 -1.20 -2.62
C ALA A 62 -0.96 -0.39 -3.55
N GLN A 63 -0.76 -0.85 -4.79
CA GLN A 63 0.02 -0.11 -5.78
C GLN A 63 -0.59 1.28 -6.06
N ALA A 64 -1.91 1.33 -6.30
CA ALA A 64 -2.62 2.57 -6.54
C ALA A 64 -2.57 3.51 -5.31
N ALA A 65 -2.66 2.95 -4.10
CA ALA A 65 -2.62 3.72 -2.86
C ALA A 65 -1.29 4.47 -2.69
N VAL A 66 -0.18 3.80 -3.03
CA VAL A 66 1.18 4.30 -2.85
C VAL A 66 1.66 5.17 -4.04
N SER A 67 1.10 4.96 -5.25
CA SER A 67 1.42 5.78 -6.43
C SER A 67 0.57 7.05 -6.61
N GLY A 68 -0.59 7.14 -5.95
CA GLY A 68 -1.49 8.28 -6.16
C GLY A 68 -1.04 9.56 -5.46
N ALA A 69 -1.53 10.71 -5.96
CA ALA A 69 -1.29 12.02 -5.35
C ALA A 69 -1.71 12.03 -3.86
N GLY A 70 -0.87 12.61 -2.99
CA GLY A 70 -1.09 12.65 -1.53
C GLY A 70 -0.43 11.51 -0.73
N TRP A 71 0.37 10.65 -1.38
CA TRP A 71 1.26 9.75 -0.65
C TRP A 71 2.48 10.51 -0.11
N GLU A 72 2.48 10.76 1.20
CA GLU A 72 3.66 11.25 1.93
C GLU A 72 4.34 10.08 2.63
N ALA A 73 5.58 9.77 2.23
CA ALA A 73 6.39 8.68 2.77
C ALA A 73 7.13 9.07 4.05
#